data_AF-A0A834FCP2-F1
#
_entry.id   AF-A0A834FCP2-F1
#
_cell.length_a   1.000
_cell.length_b   1.000
_cell.length_c   1.000
_cell.angle_alpha   90.00
_cell.angle_beta   90.00
_cell.angle_gamma   90.00
#
_symmetry.space_group_name_H-M   'P 1'
#
loop_
_entity.id
_entity.type
_entity.pdbx_description
1 polymer ?
#
loop_
_entity_poly.entity_id
_entity_poly.type
_entity_poly.pdbx_seq_one_letter_code
_entity_poly.pdbx_strand_id
1 'polypeptide(L)'
;MESKELQSEGMSSPRTYCKRVGRGSVRDVINLGDRQLTVLHMPGHSRGSICLHDRDNKLLFSGDVVYDGSMIDWLPYSQVSDYISSCERLVGLVDSEQVDQVLPGHYNTFGAKRLHRIASSYISRAGTCPAKFSTLTWRTLAGFALRMSNPHCAC
;
A
#
# COMPACT_ATOMS: atom_id res chain seq x y z
N MET A 1 3.96 -12.33 -65.12
CA MET A 1 5.29 -11.75 -64.89
C MET A 1 5.05 -10.38 -64.30
N GLU A 2 4.83 -10.29 -62.99
CA GLU A 2 5.89 -10.21 -61.95
C GLU A 2 6.51 -8.80 -62.03
N SER A 3 6.40 -7.94 -61.03
CA SER A 3 6.85 -8.17 -59.66
C SER A 3 6.06 -7.30 -58.67
N LYS A 4 5.69 -7.86 -57.52
CA LYS A 4 5.27 -7.09 -56.34
C LYS A 4 6.53 -6.63 -55.61
N GLU A 5 6.78 -5.32 -55.53
CA GLU A 5 7.73 -4.78 -54.57
C GLU A 5 7.12 -4.87 -53.16
N LEU A 6 7.72 -5.71 -52.32
CA LEU A 6 7.47 -5.73 -50.88
C LEU A 6 8.00 -4.41 -50.30
N GLN A 7 7.09 -3.57 -49.81
CA GLN A 7 7.46 -2.50 -48.89
C GLN A 7 7.79 -3.15 -47.54
N SER A 8 9.05 -3.07 -47.16
CA SER A 8 9.56 -3.49 -45.86
C SER A 8 9.00 -2.55 -44.78
N GLU A 9 7.98 -3.01 -44.06
CA GLU A 9 7.56 -2.41 -42.79
C GLU A 9 8.76 -2.45 -41.83
N GLY A 10 9.32 -1.27 -41.54
CA GLY A 10 10.40 -1.11 -40.58
C GLY A 10 9.90 -1.39 -39.18
N MET A 11 10.08 -2.63 -38.72
CA MET A 11 9.86 -3.07 -37.34
C MET A 11 10.81 -2.28 -36.41
N SER A 12 10.37 -1.12 -35.93
CA SER A 12 11.12 -0.38 -34.90
C SER A 12 11.14 -1.22 -33.62
N SER A 13 12.33 -1.66 -33.22
CA SER A 13 12.57 -2.36 -31.96
C SER A 13 11.88 -1.64 -30.79
N PRO A 14 11.13 -2.34 -29.91
CA PRO A 14 10.46 -1.71 -28.78
C PRO A 14 11.53 -1.20 -27.81
N ARG A 15 11.81 0.11 -27.85
CA ARG A 15 12.63 0.77 -26.84
C ARG A 15 11.81 0.88 -25.56
N THR A 16 12.11 0.02 -24.57
CA THR A 16 11.60 0.17 -23.21
C THR A 16 12.11 1.50 -22.64
N TYR A 17 11.23 2.50 -22.55
CA TYR A 17 11.55 3.77 -21.89
C TYR A 17 10.53 4.01 -20.77
N CYS A 18 11.05 4.34 -19.59
CA CYS A 18 10.24 4.80 -18.46
C CYS A 18 9.84 6.25 -18.71
N LYS A 19 8.59 6.47 -19.16
CA LYS A 19 8.09 7.83 -19.35
C LYS A 19 7.55 8.35 -18.04
N ARG A 20 8.17 9.41 -17.52
CA ARG A 20 7.60 10.21 -16.42
C ARG A 20 6.35 10.94 -16.92
N VAL A 21 5.19 10.64 -16.38
CA VAL A 21 3.95 11.38 -16.69
C VAL A 21 3.87 12.63 -15.81
N GLY A 22 3.60 13.80 -16.42
CA GLY A 22 3.76 15.13 -15.81
C GLY A 22 2.67 15.57 -14.82
N ARG A 23 3.14 16.34 -13.82
CA ARG A 23 2.52 17.22 -12.81
C ARG A 23 1.36 16.67 -11.95
N GLY A 24 1.72 16.16 -10.77
CA GLY A 24 0.80 15.97 -9.62
C GLY A 24 1.09 14.75 -8.76
N SER A 25 1.60 13.66 -9.36
CA SER A 25 2.28 12.55 -8.70
C SER A 25 3.11 11.87 -9.78
N VAL A 26 4.40 11.62 -9.54
CA VAL A 26 5.24 10.95 -10.52
C VAL A 26 4.74 9.51 -10.65
N ARG A 27 3.93 9.22 -11.66
CA ARG A 27 3.62 7.86 -12.08
C ARG A 27 4.51 7.54 -13.27
N ASP A 28 5.45 6.65 -13.02
CA ASP A 28 6.33 6.11 -14.04
C ASP A 28 5.57 5.03 -14.82
N VAL A 29 5.73 5.03 -16.14
CA VAL A 29 5.11 4.04 -17.03
C VAL A 29 6.20 3.32 -17.80
N ILE A 30 6.17 1.99 -17.75
CA ILE A 30 7.01 1.10 -18.56
C ILE A 30 6.22 0.77 -19.83
N ASN A 31 6.73 1.22 -20.98
CA ASN A 31 6.16 0.89 -22.28
C ASN A 31 6.88 -0.34 -22.87
N LEU A 32 6.12 -1.39 -23.17
CA LEU A 32 6.60 -2.64 -23.76
C LEU A 32 6.21 -2.78 -25.25
N GLY A 33 5.67 -1.72 -25.87
CA GLY A 33 5.14 -1.71 -27.23
C GLY A 33 3.62 -1.71 -27.21
N ASP A 34 3.02 -2.88 -27.33
CA ASP A 34 1.57 -3.12 -27.30
C ASP A 34 0.98 -3.11 -25.88
N ARG A 35 1.82 -2.98 -24.85
CA ARG A 35 1.43 -3.06 -23.44
C ARG A 35 2.11 -1.97 -22.62
N GLN A 36 1.36 -1.37 -21.69
CA GLN A 36 1.87 -0.35 -20.77
C GLN A 36 1.65 -0.78 -19.31
N LEU A 37 2.71 -0.74 -18.51
CA LEU A 37 2.67 -1.04 -17.09
C LEU A 37 2.90 0.23 -16.28
N THR A 38 1.95 0.57 -15.42
CA THR A 38 2.08 1.70 -14.50
C THR A 38 2.82 1.25 -13.25
N VAL A 39 3.92 1.92 -12.91
CA VAL A 39 4.66 1.67 -11.67
C VAL A 39 3.90 2.31 -10.51
N LEU A 40 3.54 1.48 -9.54
CA LEU A 40 2.94 1.91 -8.28
C LEU A 40 3.99 1.73 -7.18
N HIS A 41 4.52 2.81 -6.62
CA HIS A 41 5.33 2.71 -5.41
C HIS A 41 4.42 2.29 -4.24
N MET A 42 4.75 1.18 -3.58
CA MET A 42 3.93 0.51 -2.56
C MET A 42 4.83 0.09 -1.39
N PRO A 43 5.37 1.06 -0.62
CA PRO A 43 6.27 0.77 0.50
C PRO A 43 5.54 0.02 1.62
N GLY A 44 6.29 -0.68 2.46
CA GLY A 44 5.73 -1.42 3.59
C GLY A 44 6.53 -2.66 3.88
N HIS A 45 6.51 -3.63 2.96
CA HIS A 45 7.40 -4.79 3.00
C HIS A 45 8.87 -4.35 2.92
N SER A 46 9.19 -3.47 1.97
CA SER A 46 10.45 -2.73 1.91
C SER A 46 10.19 -1.27 1.53
N ARG A 47 11.20 -0.40 1.73
CA ARG A 47 11.12 1.03 1.34
C ARG A 47 10.96 1.22 -0.18
N GLY A 48 11.52 0.31 -0.97
CA GLY A 48 11.58 0.37 -2.42
C GLY A 48 10.53 -0.49 -3.13
N SER A 49 9.61 -1.11 -2.38
CA SER A 49 8.62 -2.01 -2.95
C SER A 49 7.73 -1.28 -3.98
N ILE A 50 7.50 -1.95 -5.11
CA ILE A 50 6.63 -1.48 -6.19
C ILE A 50 5.68 -2.59 -6.64
N CYS A 51 4.54 -2.20 -7.18
CA CYS A 51 3.72 -3.06 -8.04
C CYS A 51 3.77 -2.54 -9.48
N LEU A 52 3.60 -3.43 -10.45
CA LEU A 52 3.37 -3.06 -11.84
C LEU A 52 1.90 -3.33 -12.17
N HIS A 53 1.19 -2.28 -12.58
CA HIS A 53 -0.24 -2.34 -12.85
C HIS A 53 -0.50 -2.23 -14.34
N ASP A 54 -1.04 -3.30 -14.90
CA ASP A 54 -1.64 -3.32 -16.22
C ASP A 54 -3.13 -3.00 -16.11
N ARG A 55 -3.49 -1.78 -16.50
CA ARG A 55 -4.85 -1.28 -16.40
C ARG A 55 -5.79 -1.92 -17.42
N ASP A 56 -5.28 -2.18 -18.63
CA ASP A 56 -6.10 -2.65 -19.75
C ASP A 56 -6.54 -4.09 -19.53
N ASN A 57 -5.65 -4.91 -18.97
CA ASN A 57 -5.96 -6.30 -18.62
C ASN A 57 -6.36 -6.50 -17.15
N LYS A 58 -6.43 -5.43 -16.36
CA LYS A 58 -6.72 -5.46 -14.91
C LYS A 58 -5.82 -6.43 -14.14
N LEU A 59 -4.53 -6.48 -14.48
CA LEU A 59 -3.53 -7.34 -13.84
C LEU A 59 -2.62 -6.53 -12.92
N LEU A 60 -2.32 -7.08 -11.75
CA LEU A 60 -1.37 -6.50 -10.80
C LEU A 60 -0.21 -7.45 -10.54
N PHE A 61 0.99 -7.09 -10.97
CA PHE A 61 2.22 -7.77 -10.56
C PHE A 61 2.67 -7.16 -9.23
N SER A 62 2.50 -7.88 -8.14
CA SER A 62 2.65 -7.33 -6.78
C SER A 62 4.02 -7.55 -6.15
N GLY A 63 4.84 -8.45 -6.70
CA GLY A 63 6.07 -8.89 -6.03
C GLY A 63 5.74 -9.37 -4.61
N ASP A 64 6.49 -8.85 -3.63
CA ASP A 64 6.32 -9.19 -2.21
C ASP A 64 5.42 -8.20 -1.45
N VAL A 65 4.80 -7.25 -2.15
CA VAL A 65 3.83 -6.31 -1.54
C VAL A 65 2.59 -7.05 -1.07
N VAL A 66 2.11 -8.04 -1.83
CA VAL A 66 0.97 -8.87 -1.44
C VAL A 66 1.03 -10.20 -2.18
N TYR A 67 0.81 -11.28 -1.44
CA TYR A 67 0.72 -12.64 -1.94
C TYR A 67 -0.23 -13.44 -1.04
N ASP A 68 -0.66 -14.61 -1.51
CA ASP A 68 -1.61 -15.42 -0.76
C ASP A 68 -0.95 -16.19 0.40
N GLY A 69 -0.47 -15.44 1.39
CA GLY A 69 0.23 -15.94 2.57
C GLY A 69 0.36 -14.85 3.65
N SER A 70 1.28 -15.07 4.59
CA SER A 70 1.54 -14.11 5.66
C SER A 70 2.29 -12.89 5.11
N MET A 71 1.67 -11.71 5.25
CA MET A 71 2.31 -10.42 4.95
C MET A 71 3.46 -10.18 5.92
N ILE A 72 4.69 -10.10 5.42
CA ILE A 72 5.91 -9.93 6.23
C ILE A 72 6.20 -8.43 6.40
N ASP A 73 6.22 -7.96 7.64
CA ASP A 73 6.42 -6.56 8.01
C ASP A 73 7.41 -6.34 9.17
N TRP A 74 8.14 -7.39 9.56
CA TRP A 74 9.13 -7.37 10.66
C TRP A 74 10.59 -7.39 10.19
N LEU A 75 10.85 -7.16 8.90
CA LEU A 75 12.23 -7.07 8.39
C LEU A 75 12.83 -5.70 8.70
N PRO A 76 14.17 -5.54 8.72
CA PRO A 76 14.84 -4.30 9.14
C PRO A 76 14.42 -3.01 8.41
N TYR A 77 13.87 -3.13 7.20
CA TYR A 77 13.43 -2.00 6.38
C TYR A 77 11.93 -1.98 6.14
N SER A 78 11.17 -2.83 6.83
CA SER A 78 9.72 -2.82 6.78
C SER A 78 9.17 -1.70 7.65
N GLN A 79 8.10 -1.06 7.19
CA GLN A 79 7.43 0.04 7.89
C GLN A 79 5.92 -0.21 7.90
N VAL A 80 5.37 -0.57 9.05
CA VAL A 80 3.95 -0.96 9.20
C VAL A 80 3.01 0.16 8.76
N SER A 81 3.29 1.42 9.10
CA SER A 81 2.48 2.57 8.68
C SER A 81 2.39 2.69 7.16
N ASP A 82 3.53 2.53 6.48
CA ASP A 82 3.60 2.58 5.02
C ASP A 82 2.86 1.41 4.40
N TYR A 83 2.96 0.23 5.04
CA TYR A 83 2.30 -0.98 4.57
C TYR A 83 0.77 -0.88 4.71
N ILE A 84 0.27 -0.26 5.77
CA ILE A 84 -1.17 0.05 5.93
C ILE A 84 -1.62 0.95 4.77
N SER A 85 -0.92 2.06 4.49
CA SER A 85 -1.27 2.96 3.38
C SER A 85 -1.19 2.28 2.01
N SER A 86 -0.24 1.37 1.80
CA SER A 86 -0.17 0.54 0.59
C SER A 86 -1.35 -0.43 0.50
N CYS A 87 -1.75 -1.06 1.60
CA CYS A 87 -2.93 -1.93 1.66
C CYS A 87 -4.23 -1.17 1.38
N GLU A 88 -4.39 0.04 1.91
CA GLU A 88 -5.55 0.91 1.63
C GLU A 88 -5.65 1.23 0.13
N ARG A 89 -4.51 1.49 -0.50
CA ARG A 89 -4.44 1.70 -1.95
C ARG A 89 -4.77 0.43 -2.74
N LEU A 90 -4.34 -0.75 -2.29
CA LEU A 90 -4.72 -2.03 -2.91
C LEU A 90 -6.23 -2.26 -2.84
N VAL A 91 -6.86 -1.97 -1.69
CA VAL A 91 -8.32 -2.02 -1.53
C VAL A 91 -8.98 -1.06 -2.52
N GLY A 92 -8.52 0.19 -2.59
CA GLY A 92 -9.06 1.16 -3.55
C GLY A 92 -8.94 0.74 -5.02
N LEU A 93 -7.87 0.01 -5.40
CA LEU A 93 -7.74 -0.55 -6.76
C LEU A 93 -8.77 -1.66 -7.03
N VAL A 94 -9.11 -2.48 -6.04
CA VAL A 94 -10.15 -3.49 -6.16
C VAL A 94 -11.54 -2.85 -6.19
N ASP A 95 -11.81 -1.91 -5.29
CA ASP A 95 -13.12 -1.24 -5.17
C ASP A 95 -13.48 -0.42 -6.41
N SER A 96 -12.47 0.12 -7.10
CA SER A 96 -12.63 0.80 -8.39
C SER A 96 -12.55 -0.12 -9.59
N GLU A 97 -12.59 -1.45 -9.38
CA GLU A 97 -12.58 -2.50 -10.41
C GLU A 97 -11.39 -2.42 -11.38
N GLN A 98 -10.24 -1.92 -10.91
CA GLN A 98 -9.02 -1.76 -11.70
C GLN A 98 -8.12 -3.00 -11.70
N VAL A 99 -8.38 -3.97 -10.82
CA VAL A 99 -7.61 -5.21 -10.69
C VAL A 99 -8.56 -6.38 -10.54
N ASP A 100 -8.46 -7.36 -11.44
CA ASP A 100 -9.21 -8.61 -11.41
C ASP A 100 -8.34 -9.78 -10.93
N GLN A 101 -7.04 -9.76 -11.27
CA GLN A 101 -6.10 -10.82 -10.94
C GLN A 101 -4.72 -10.27 -10.51
N VAL A 102 -4.13 -10.93 -9.51
CA VAL A 102 -2.82 -10.61 -8.95
C VAL A 102 -1.82 -11.71 -9.32
N LEU A 103 -0.64 -11.28 -9.77
CA LEU A 103 0.53 -12.11 -10.06
C LEU A 103 1.62 -11.81 -9.02
N PRO A 104 1.65 -12.54 -7.90
CA PRO A 104 2.60 -12.30 -6.82
C PRO A 104 4.01 -12.81 -7.13
N GLY A 105 5.00 -12.34 -6.37
CA GLY A 105 6.38 -12.87 -6.41
C GLY A 105 6.49 -14.28 -5.83
N HIS A 106 5.56 -14.66 -4.96
CA HIS A 106 5.48 -15.97 -4.31
C HIS A 106 4.05 -16.51 -4.34
N TYR A 107 3.92 -17.84 -4.26
CA TYR A 107 2.64 -18.56 -4.29
C TYR A 107 1.88 -18.44 -5.62
N ASN A 108 0.63 -18.90 -5.64
CA ASN A 108 -0.22 -18.92 -6.83
C ASN A 108 -0.86 -17.55 -7.08
N THR A 109 -1.24 -17.28 -8.33
CA THR A 109 -2.07 -16.12 -8.68
C THR A 109 -3.43 -16.21 -8.01
N PHE A 110 -4.02 -15.07 -7.66
CA PHE A 110 -5.33 -15.00 -7.01
C PHE A 110 -6.15 -13.80 -7.50
N GLY A 111 -7.46 -13.85 -7.29
CA GLY A 111 -8.39 -12.83 -7.77
C GLY A 111 -8.59 -11.64 -6.82
N ALA A 112 -9.23 -10.59 -7.32
CA ALA A 112 -9.52 -9.34 -6.63
C ALA A 112 -10.17 -9.50 -5.24
N LYS A 113 -11.14 -10.43 -5.11
CA LYS A 113 -11.80 -10.71 -3.82
C LYS A 113 -10.81 -11.20 -2.76
N ARG A 114 -9.81 -11.99 -3.16
CA ARG A 114 -8.76 -12.46 -2.24
C ARG A 114 -7.78 -11.33 -1.93
N LEU A 115 -7.42 -10.51 -2.92
CA LEU A 115 -6.62 -9.29 -2.70
C LEU A 115 -7.25 -8.38 -1.65
N HIS A 116 -8.51 -8.02 -1.84
CA HIS A 116 -9.25 -7.19 -0.90
C HIS A 116 -9.26 -7.81 0.50
N ARG A 117 -9.52 -9.12 0.63
CA ARG A 117 -9.52 -9.78 1.94
C ARG A 117 -8.16 -9.72 2.64
N ILE A 118 -7.07 -9.99 1.93
CA ILE A 118 -5.72 -9.97 2.50
C ILE A 118 -5.37 -8.56 2.97
N ALA A 119 -5.57 -7.56 2.10
CA ALA A 119 -5.26 -6.16 2.40
C ALA A 119 -6.10 -5.61 3.56
N SER A 120 -7.43 -5.81 3.55
CA SER A 120 -8.30 -5.38 4.65
C SER A 120 -7.98 -6.11 5.96
N SER A 121 -7.65 -7.40 5.91
CA SER A 121 -7.27 -8.15 7.11
C SER A 121 -5.98 -7.62 7.71
N TYR A 122 -4.99 -7.26 6.87
CA TYR A 122 -3.75 -6.65 7.33
C TYR A 122 -4.01 -5.30 8.03
N ILE A 123 -4.79 -4.41 7.40
CA ILE A 123 -5.16 -3.09 7.98
C ILE A 123 -5.79 -3.27 9.36
N SER A 124 -6.77 -4.16 9.49
CA SER A 124 -7.46 -4.41 10.77
C SER A 124 -6.56 -4.95 11.86
N ARG A 125 -5.56 -5.78 11.52
CA ARG A 125 -4.62 -6.37 12.47
C ARG A 125 -3.48 -5.42 12.86
N ALA A 126 -2.98 -4.66 11.91
CA ALA A 126 -1.89 -3.71 12.12
C ALA A 126 -2.36 -2.45 12.86
N GLY A 127 -3.62 -2.04 12.67
CA GLY A 127 -4.24 -0.90 13.35
C GLY A 127 -4.53 -1.12 14.84
N THR A 128 -4.52 -2.36 15.33
CA THR A 128 -4.65 -2.66 16.76
C THR A 128 -3.30 -2.58 17.46
N CYS A 129 -2.84 -1.38 17.79
CA CYS A 129 -1.84 -1.22 18.84
C CYS A 129 -2.49 -1.47 20.21
N PRO A 130 -1.98 -2.39 21.06
CA PRO A 130 -2.36 -2.45 22.48
C PRO A 130 -1.99 -1.16 23.25
N ALA A 131 -1.14 -0.31 22.67
CA ALA A 131 -0.63 0.91 23.28
C ALA A 131 -1.52 2.13 22.98
N LYS A 132 -2.77 2.11 23.45
CA LYS A 132 -3.52 3.33 23.80
C LYS A 132 -4.34 3.12 25.08
N PHE A 133 -3.75 2.50 26.11
CA PHE A 133 -4.17 2.82 27.46
C PHE A 133 -3.50 4.16 27.79
N SER A 134 -4.21 5.26 27.55
CA SER A 134 -3.83 6.54 28.13
C SER A 134 -3.70 6.32 29.62
N THR A 135 -2.47 6.45 30.14
CA THR A 135 -2.17 6.62 31.55
C THR A 135 -2.79 7.95 32.01
N LEU A 136 -4.12 7.97 32.14
CA LEU A 136 -4.86 9.09 32.67
C LEU A 136 -6.02 8.58 33.51
N THR A 137 -5.69 8.06 34.69
CA THR A 137 -6.46 8.13 35.94
C THR A 137 -5.61 7.41 37.01
N TRP A 138 -5.74 7.80 38.29
CA TRP A 138 -4.89 7.48 39.46
C TRP A 138 -3.91 8.57 39.95
N ARG A 139 -4.28 9.85 39.80
CA ARG A 139 -3.75 10.91 40.69
C ARG A 139 -4.85 11.85 41.19
N THR A 140 -5.75 11.35 42.04
CA THR A 140 -6.50 12.18 43.01
C THR A 140 -6.88 11.35 44.24
N LEU A 141 -5.91 11.06 45.12
CA LEU A 141 -6.17 10.71 46.53
C LEU A 141 -4.99 11.16 47.43
N ALA A 142 -4.53 12.40 47.27
CA ALA A 142 -3.63 13.03 48.23
C ALA A 142 -3.77 14.56 48.15
N GLY A 143 -4.57 15.16 49.02
CA GLY A 143 -4.69 16.62 49.07
C GLY A 143 -5.88 17.20 49.83
N PHE A 144 -6.45 16.52 50.83
CA PHE A 144 -7.42 17.16 51.73
C PHE A 144 -7.10 16.80 53.19
N ALA A 145 -5.89 17.17 53.61
CA ALA A 145 -5.52 17.19 55.02
C ALA A 145 -5.03 18.60 55.37
N LEU A 146 -5.80 19.25 56.24
CA LEU A 146 -5.35 20.18 57.27
C LEU A 146 -4.63 21.46 56.84
N ARG A 147 -5.39 22.55 56.67
CA ARG A 147 -5.14 23.82 57.38
C ARG A 147 -6.23 24.83 57.05
N MET A 148 -6.99 25.26 58.04
CA MET A 148 -7.28 26.67 58.30
C MET A 148 -7.75 26.76 59.74
N SER A 149 -6.83 27.23 60.58
CA SER A 149 -7.10 27.63 61.95
C SER A 149 -8.15 28.74 61.99
N ASN A 150 -9.09 28.55 62.91
CA ASN A 150 -9.85 29.52 63.69
C ASN A 150 -9.57 31.03 63.45
N PRO A 151 -10.65 31.83 63.36
CA PRO A 151 -10.72 32.98 64.27
C PRO A 151 -12.06 33.09 65.02
N HIS A 152 -11.93 33.17 66.35
CA HIS A 152 -12.63 34.02 67.32
C HIS A 152 -14.16 34.01 67.52
N CYS A 153 -14.50 33.81 68.81
CA CYS A 153 -15.54 34.45 69.65
C CYS A 153 -17.03 34.15 69.42
N ALA A 154 -17.65 33.52 70.44
CA ALA A 154 -18.79 34.08 71.18
C ALA A 154 -19.07 33.30 72.47
N CYS A 155 -19.16 34.06 73.57
CA CYS A 155 -19.73 33.83 74.91
C CYS A 155 -19.43 32.52 75.69
#